data_AF-A0A6D2VX06-F1
#
_entry.id   AF-A0A6D2VX06-F1
#
_cell.length_a   1.000
_cell.length_b   1.000
_cell.length_c   1.000
_cell.angle_alpha   90.00
_cell.angle_beta   90.00
_cell.angle_gamma   90.00
#
_symmetry.space_group_name_H-M   'P 1'
#
loop_
_entity.id
_entity.type
_entity.pdbx_description
1 polymer ?
#
loop_
_entity_poly.entity_id
_entity_poly.type
_entity_poly.pdbx_seq_one_letter_code
_entity_poly.pdbx_strand_id
1 'polypeptide(L)'
;MEPEPEPAAVEVPAGRVLRGSLVAAEWRPEEGFVELKSPAGKFWQTMGFSEQGRQRLHPEEALYLLECGSIHLFHQDLPLSIQEAYQLLLTDHTVTFLQYQVFSHLKRLGYVVRRFQPSSVLSPYERQLNLDASVQHLEDGDGKRKRSSSSPRQPPHPPARPSPRAAPGQRGWAGDRR
;
A
#
# COMPACT_ATOMS: atom_id res chain seq x y z
N MET A 1 36.75 45.71 18.78
CA MET A 1 36.40 44.28 18.72
C MET A 1 35.18 44.22 17.83
N GLU A 2 35.42 44.31 16.52
CA GLU A 2 34.36 44.18 15.52
C GLU A 2 34.01 42.69 15.41
N PRO A 3 32.72 42.32 15.47
CA PRO A 3 32.32 40.94 15.24
C PRO A 3 32.51 40.60 13.76
N GLU A 4 33.23 39.51 13.48
CA GLU A 4 33.35 38.92 12.15
C GLU A 4 31.96 38.57 11.58
N PRO A 5 31.71 38.81 10.29
CA PRO A 5 30.48 38.38 9.65
C PRO A 5 30.49 36.86 9.42
N GLU A 6 29.40 36.19 9.83
CA GLU A 6 29.16 34.77 9.61
C GLU A 6 29.21 34.41 8.10
N PRO A 7 29.67 33.20 7.73
CA PRO A 7 29.77 32.82 6.33
C PRO A 7 28.39 32.77 5.70
N ALA A 8 28.18 33.63 4.71
CA ALA A 8 27.02 33.63 3.85
C ALA A 8 26.75 32.20 3.34
N ALA A 9 25.62 31.64 3.77
CA ALA A 9 25.07 30.44 3.18
C ALA A 9 24.97 30.69 1.67
N VAL A 10 25.81 30.00 0.92
CA VAL A 10 25.73 29.98 -0.54
C VAL A 10 24.49 29.18 -0.87
N GLU A 11 23.34 29.87 -0.95
CA GLU A 11 22.16 29.33 -1.60
C GLU A 11 22.54 29.09 -3.06
N VAL A 12 22.94 27.86 -3.34
CA VAL A 12 23.15 27.39 -4.71
C VAL A 12 21.77 27.46 -5.37
N PRO A 13 21.57 28.28 -6.41
CA PRO A 13 20.28 28.37 -7.05
C PRO A 13 19.97 27.00 -7.64
N ALA A 14 18.92 26.35 -7.13
CA ALA A 14 18.40 25.11 -7.69
C ALA A 14 18.15 25.35 -9.18
N GLY A 15 19.08 24.86 -10.00
CA GLY A 15 19.06 24.99 -11.44
C GLY A 15 17.69 24.58 -11.95
N ARG A 16 17.03 25.53 -12.58
CA ARG A 16 15.71 25.40 -13.20
C ARG A 16 15.69 24.16 -14.10
N VAL A 17 15.07 23.08 -13.65
CA VAL A 17 14.71 21.94 -14.52
C VAL A 17 13.23 22.03 -14.85
N LEU A 18 12.95 22.42 -16.09
CA LEU A 18 11.63 22.27 -16.70
C LEU A 18 11.45 20.80 -17.11
N ARG A 19 10.98 19.95 -16.18
CA ARG A 19 10.42 18.61 -16.49
C ARG A 19 9.25 18.37 -15.54
N GLY A 20 8.04 18.31 -16.09
CA GLY A 20 6.79 18.34 -15.33
C GLY A 20 6.74 17.29 -14.20
N SER A 21 6.45 17.77 -12.99
CA SER A 21 5.99 16.98 -11.83
C SER A 21 6.97 15.94 -11.25
N LEU A 22 8.27 16.20 -11.27
CA LEU A 22 9.21 15.36 -10.51
C LEU A 22 9.09 15.66 -9.01
N VAL A 23 8.89 14.62 -8.22
CA VAL A 23 8.70 14.75 -6.77
C VAL A 23 10.08 14.77 -6.10
N ALA A 24 10.39 15.85 -5.39
CA ALA A 24 11.59 15.96 -4.57
C ALA A 24 11.48 15.03 -3.35
N ALA A 25 12.55 14.28 -3.12
CA ALA A 25 12.70 13.27 -2.09
C ALA A 25 14.07 13.40 -1.43
N GLU A 26 14.18 13.08 -0.15
CA GLU A 26 15.41 13.20 0.64
C GLU A 26 15.75 11.88 1.33
N TRP A 27 16.96 11.40 1.10
CA TRP A 27 17.49 10.22 1.77
C TRP A 27 17.98 10.56 3.17
N ARG A 28 17.48 9.83 4.17
CA ARG A 28 17.90 9.91 5.56
C ARG A 28 18.61 8.60 5.94
N PRO A 29 19.95 8.53 5.90
CA PRO A 29 20.68 7.29 6.19
C PRO A 29 20.50 6.82 7.64
N GLU A 30 20.23 7.74 8.58
CA GLU A 30 19.99 7.42 9.99
C GLU A 30 18.69 6.64 10.21
N GLU A 31 17.64 6.97 9.45
CA GLU A 31 16.35 6.30 9.54
C GLU A 31 16.25 5.12 8.55
N GLY A 32 17.06 5.11 7.48
CA GLY A 32 17.00 4.09 6.43
C GLY A 32 15.79 4.25 5.49
N PHE A 33 15.22 5.45 5.43
CA PHE A 33 14.07 5.78 4.58
C PHE A 33 14.31 7.04 3.76
N VAL A 34 13.49 7.18 2.71
CA VAL A 34 13.44 8.38 1.88
C VAL A 34 12.18 9.15 2.19
N GLU A 35 12.30 10.42 2.59
CA GLU A 35 11.16 11.30 2.87
C GLU A 35 10.84 12.15 1.64
N LEU A 36 9.57 12.24 1.26
CA LEU A 36 9.12 13.10 0.16
C LEU A 36 8.90 14.53 0.67
N LYS A 37 9.62 15.49 0.09
CA LYS A 37 9.50 16.94 0.39
C LYS A 37 8.36 17.61 -0.38
N SER A 38 7.84 16.95 -1.41
CA SER A 38 6.80 17.48 -2.29
C SER A 38 5.65 16.47 -2.41
N PRO A 39 4.43 16.93 -2.74
CA PRO A 39 3.26 16.06 -2.73
C PRO A 39 3.46 14.87 -3.66
N ALA A 40 3.27 13.66 -3.13
CA ALA A 40 3.46 12.46 -3.91
C ALA A 40 2.49 12.41 -5.11
N GLY A 41 3.02 12.01 -6.26
CA GLY A 41 2.26 11.89 -7.48
C GLY A 41 1.43 10.60 -7.53
N LYS A 42 1.10 10.17 -8.74
CA LYS A 42 0.33 8.93 -9.00
C LYS A 42 0.97 7.67 -8.39
N PHE A 43 2.29 7.66 -8.22
CA PHE A 43 3.04 6.50 -7.72
C PHE A 43 2.74 6.15 -6.24
N TRP A 44 2.24 7.11 -5.45
CA TRP A 44 1.93 6.91 -4.02
C TRP A 44 0.85 5.85 -3.77
N GLN A 45 0.00 5.57 -4.76
CA GLN A 45 -1.04 4.55 -4.64
C GLN A 45 -0.48 3.12 -4.57
N THR A 46 0.80 2.93 -4.88
CA THR A 46 1.41 1.62 -5.07
C THR A 46 2.76 1.50 -4.36
N MET A 47 3.32 2.61 -3.86
CA MET A 47 4.63 2.68 -3.23
C MET A 47 4.61 3.65 -2.07
N GLY A 48 5.39 3.36 -1.03
CA GLY A 48 5.54 4.19 0.16
C GLY A 48 4.51 3.96 1.25
N PHE A 49 4.74 4.62 2.37
CA PHE A 49 3.89 4.61 3.55
C PHE A 49 3.86 5.98 4.22
N SER A 50 2.72 6.34 4.80
CA SER A 50 2.59 7.57 5.58
C SER A 50 2.99 7.30 7.02
N GLU A 51 3.96 8.06 7.53
CA GLU A 51 4.40 7.99 8.92
C GLU A 51 4.40 9.40 9.51
N GLN A 52 3.69 9.59 10.62
CA GLN A 52 3.57 10.89 11.30
C GLN A 52 3.07 12.04 10.39
N GLY A 53 2.24 11.72 9.39
CA GLY A 53 1.73 12.70 8.43
C GLY A 53 2.72 13.09 7.33
N ARG A 54 3.88 12.43 7.27
CA ARG A 54 4.89 12.58 6.21
C ARG A 54 4.89 11.37 5.30
N GLN A 55 5.19 11.60 4.03
CA GLN A 55 5.23 10.56 3.02
C GLN A 55 6.65 9.98 2.93
N ARG A 56 6.82 8.71 3.31
CA ARG A 56 8.10 8.00 3.30
C ARG A 56 8.09 6.86 2.29
N LEU A 57 9.27 6.56 1.75
CA LEU A 57 9.52 5.49 0.80
C LEU A 57 10.63 4.58 1.33
N HIS A 58 10.54 3.31 0.97
CA HIS A 58 11.64 2.38 1.18
C HIS A 58 12.79 2.65 0.17
N PRO A 59 14.04 2.30 0.50
CA PRO A 59 15.20 2.52 -0.36
C PRO A 59 15.03 1.89 -1.76
N GLU A 60 14.47 0.68 -1.85
CA GLU A 60 14.21 0.01 -3.13
C GLU A 60 13.13 0.71 -3.98
N GLU A 61 12.11 1.29 -3.34
CA GLU A 61 11.04 2.02 -4.03
C GLU A 61 11.57 3.35 -4.56
N ALA A 62 12.33 4.06 -3.74
CA ALA A 62 12.96 5.31 -4.12
C ALA A 62 13.94 5.12 -5.28
N LEU A 63 14.79 4.08 -5.22
CA LEU A 63 15.72 3.77 -6.29
C LEU A 63 15.00 3.46 -7.61
N TYR A 64 13.92 2.67 -7.55
CA TYR A 64 13.11 2.36 -8.73
C TYR A 64 12.45 3.61 -9.33
N LEU A 65 11.91 4.49 -8.48
CA LEU A 65 11.31 5.74 -8.91
C LEU A 65 12.34 6.70 -9.51
N LEU A 66 13.57 6.69 -8.99
CA LEU A 66 14.69 7.47 -9.51
C LEU A 66 15.09 6.97 -10.91
N GLU A 67 15.20 5.65 -11.11
CA GLU A 67 15.45 5.05 -12.42
C GLU A 67 14.38 5.41 -13.46
N CYS A 68 13.12 5.38 -13.03
CA CYS A 68 11.99 5.73 -13.89
C CYS A 68 11.91 7.25 -14.16
N GLY A 69 12.76 8.06 -13.53
CA GLY A 69 12.72 9.51 -13.63
C GLY A 69 11.40 10.08 -13.15
N SER A 70 10.87 9.58 -12.03
CA SER A 70 9.63 10.06 -11.40
C SER A 70 9.88 10.91 -10.16
N ILE A 71 11.07 10.77 -9.55
CA ILE A 71 11.48 11.53 -8.36
C ILE A 71 12.87 12.15 -8.56
N HIS A 72 13.17 13.16 -7.76
CA HIS A 72 14.50 13.71 -7.57
C HIS A 72 14.97 13.39 -6.16
N LEU A 73 16.02 12.60 -6.02
CA LEU A 73 16.55 12.20 -4.72
C LEU A 73 17.69 13.13 -4.29
N PHE A 74 17.64 13.61 -3.07
CA PHE A 74 18.65 14.47 -2.45
C PHE A 74 19.25 13.77 -1.23
N HIS A 75 20.51 14.04 -0.94
CA HIS A 75 21.19 13.63 0.29
C HIS A 75 22.03 14.81 0.78
N GLN A 76 21.78 15.29 2.00
CA GLN A 76 22.44 16.48 2.56
C GLN A 76 22.35 17.68 1.60
N ASP A 77 21.14 17.92 1.06
CA ASP A 77 20.83 18.97 0.08
C ASP A 77 21.57 18.88 -1.28
N LEU A 78 22.32 17.80 -1.51
CA LEU A 78 22.96 17.51 -2.79
C LEU A 78 22.09 16.53 -3.61
N PRO A 79 21.83 16.79 -4.89
CA PRO A 79 21.12 15.85 -5.74
C PRO A 79 21.96 14.59 -5.97
N LEU A 80 21.37 13.42 -5.77
CA LEU A 80 22.02 12.14 -6.02
C LEU A 80 21.91 11.75 -7.49
N SER A 81 23.02 11.29 -8.06
CA SER A 81 23.01 10.56 -9.32
C SER A 81 22.43 9.16 -9.13
N ILE A 82 21.99 8.54 -10.23
CA ILE A 82 21.51 7.15 -10.19
C ILE A 82 22.60 6.19 -9.69
N GLN A 83 23.86 6.42 -10.07
CA GLN A 83 24.99 5.59 -9.66
C GLN A 83 25.25 5.69 -8.14
N GLU A 84 25.24 6.89 -7.59
CA GLU A 84 25.39 7.10 -6.15
C GLU A 84 24.21 6.52 -5.38
N ALA A 85 23.00 6.65 -5.90
CA ALA A 85 21.80 6.08 -5.28
C ALA A 85 21.90 4.54 -5.17
N TYR A 86 22.45 3.85 -6.17
CA TYR A 86 22.73 2.40 -6.04
C TYR A 86 23.68 2.09 -4.88
N GLN A 87 24.75 2.87 -4.73
CA GLN A 87 25.73 2.63 -3.67
C GLN A 87 25.17 2.94 -2.27
N LEU A 88 24.34 3.99 -2.14
CA LEU A 88 23.80 4.44 -0.87
C LEU A 88 22.57 3.63 -0.43
N LEU A 89 21.67 3.29 -1.38
CA LEU A 89 20.41 2.62 -1.08
C LEU A 89 20.53 1.09 -1.06
N LEU A 90 21.48 0.51 -1.79
CA LEU A 90 21.73 -0.94 -1.80
C LEU A 90 22.91 -1.29 -0.90
N THR A 91 22.69 -1.14 0.40
CA THR A 91 23.65 -1.55 1.42
C THR A 91 23.26 -2.90 2.01
N ASP A 92 24.23 -3.67 2.51
CA ASP A 92 24.00 -4.99 3.12
C ASP A 92 22.99 -4.97 4.27
N HIS A 93 22.81 -3.81 4.92
CA HIS A 93 21.90 -3.62 6.03
C HIS A 93 20.47 -3.26 5.63
N THR A 94 20.22 -2.91 4.37
CA THR A 94 18.91 -2.42 3.91
C THR A 94 18.29 -3.35 2.89
N VAL A 95 18.83 -3.37 1.66
CA VAL A 95 18.33 -4.14 0.53
C VAL A 95 19.52 -4.61 -0.29
N THR A 96 19.58 -5.91 -0.55
CA THR A 96 20.63 -6.45 -1.42
C THR A 96 20.33 -6.14 -2.88
N PHE A 97 21.37 -6.08 -3.71
CA PHE A 97 21.22 -5.86 -5.15
C PHE A 97 20.26 -6.87 -5.81
N LEU A 98 20.33 -8.14 -5.41
CA LEU A 98 19.45 -9.18 -5.95
C LEU A 98 17.97 -8.92 -5.60
N GLN A 99 17.68 -8.50 -4.36
CA GLN A 99 16.32 -8.15 -3.95
C GLN A 99 15.77 -6.99 -4.77
N TYR A 100 16.60 -5.96 -4.99
CA TYR A 100 16.24 -4.84 -5.85
C TYR A 100 15.98 -5.27 -7.30
N GLN A 101 16.80 -6.16 -7.84
CA GLN A 101 16.61 -6.69 -9.20
C GLN A 101 15.28 -7.44 -9.33
N VAL A 102 14.93 -8.27 -8.35
CA VAL A 102 13.63 -8.97 -8.30
C VAL A 102 12.48 -7.95 -8.17
N PHE A 103 12.61 -6.98 -7.26
CA PHE A 103 11.63 -5.92 -7.06
C PHE A 103 11.37 -5.15 -8.36
N SER A 104 12.41 -4.61 -9.00
CA SER A 104 12.29 -3.82 -10.23
C SER A 104 11.68 -4.63 -11.38
N HIS A 105 12.00 -5.92 -11.48
CA HIS A 105 11.41 -6.82 -12.48
C HIS A 105 9.90 -6.98 -12.27
N LEU A 106 9.48 -7.29 -11.04
CA LEU A 106 8.05 -7.41 -10.70
C LEU A 106 7.29 -6.09 -10.90
N LYS A 107 7.90 -4.95 -10.54
CA LYS A 107 7.30 -3.63 -10.76
C LYS A 107 7.08 -3.32 -12.24
N ARG A 108 8.05 -3.65 -13.11
CA ARG A 108 7.91 -3.47 -14.57
C ARG A 108 6.81 -4.33 -15.19
N LEU A 109 6.52 -5.50 -14.60
CA LEU A 109 5.39 -6.35 -15.01
C LEU A 109 4.02 -5.81 -14.53
N GLY A 110 4.00 -4.75 -13.71
CA GLY A 110 2.78 -4.13 -13.21
C GLY A 110 2.28 -4.73 -11.88
N TYR A 111 3.08 -5.54 -11.20
CA TYR A 111 2.72 -6.03 -9.86
C TYR A 111 2.84 -4.92 -8.81
N VAL A 112 1.96 -4.96 -7.81
CA VAL A 112 2.08 -4.18 -6.58
C VAL A 112 2.91 -4.97 -5.59
N VAL A 113 4.18 -4.58 -5.45
CA VAL A 113 5.13 -5.23 -4.53
C VAL A 113 5.18 -4.41 -3.24
N ARG A 114 4.97 -5.06 -2.10
CA ARG A 114 5.11 -4.48 -0.75
C ARG A 114 6.13 -5.28 0.05
N ARG A 115 6.74 -4.65 1.06
CA ARG A 115 7.60 -5.37 2.01
C ARG A 115 6.79 -6.40 2.79
N PHE A 116 7.38 -7.57 2.95
CA PHE A 116 6.81 -8.62 3.77
C PHE A 116 6.88 -8.24 5.25
N GLN A 117 5.73 -8.21 5.93
CA GLN A 117 5.65 -8.04 7.38
C GLN A 117 5.26 -9.38 8.01
N PRO A 118 6.10 -9.98 8.87
CA PRO A 118 5.78 -11.25 9.51
C PRO A 118 4.46 -11.22 10.32
N SER A 119 4.13 -10.07 10.92
CA SER A 119 2.87 -9.83 11.64
C SER A 119 1.63 -9.83 10.76
N SER A 120 1.78 -9.66 9.44
CA SER A 120 0.69 -9.77 8.48
C SER A 120 0.31 -11.24 8.22
N VAL A 121 1.21 -12.18 8.52
CA VAL A 121 0.91 -13.61 8.37
C VAL A 121 0.22 -14.11 9.62
N LEU A 122 -1.10 -14.23 9.54
CA LEU A 122 -1.87 -14.85 10.60
C LEU A 122 -1.45 -16.31 10.81
N SER A 123 -1.29 -16.69 12.08
CA SER A 123 -1.16 -18.07 12.52
C SER A 123 -2.38 -18.89 12.08
N PRO A 124 -2.26 -20.20 11.82
CA PRO A 124 -3.40 -21.07 11.51
C PRO A 124 -4.57 -20.94 12.50
N TYR A 125 -4.25 -20.68 13.77
CA TYR A 125 -5.23 -20.45 14.83
C TYR A 125 -5.95 -19.11 14.71
N GLU A 126 -5.25 -18.03 14.33
CA GLU A 126 -5.83 -16.69 14.16
C GLU A 126 -6.77 -16.62 12.94
N ARG A 127 -6.47 -17.40 11.90
CA ARG A 127 -7.36 -17.56 10.73
C ARG A 127 -8.68 -18.23 11.10
N GLN A 128 -8.64 -19.22 12.01
CA GLN A 128 -9.87 -19.86 12.51
C GLN A 128 -10.76 -18.89 13.29
N LEU A 129 -10.15 -17.87 13.89
CA LEU A 129 -10.82 -16.82 14.65
C LEU A 129 -11.23 -15.60 13.79
N ASN A 130 -11.03 -15.62 12.46
CA ASN A 130 -11.35 -14.54 11.52
C ASN A 130 -10.73 -13.16 11.88
N LEU A 131 -9.52 -13.13 12.49
CA LEU A 131 -8.85 -11.87 12.79
C LEU A 131 -8.35 -11.10 11.55
N ASP A 132 -8.42 -11.69 10.35
CA ASP A 132 -8.04 -11.07 9.08
C ASP A 132 -8.72 -9.71 8.85
N ALA A 133 -9.97 -9.55 9.29
CA ALA A 133 -10.73 -8.32 9.10
C ALA A 133 -10.23 -7.15 9.97
N SER A 134 -9.66 -7.43 11.14
CA SER A 134 -9.18 -6.40 12.07
C SER A 134 -7.81 -5.83 11.71
N VAL A 135 -6.92 -6.64 11.13
CA VAL A 135 -5.56 -6.20 10.77
C VAL A 135 -5.59 -5.32 9.51
N GLN A 136 -6.47 -5.63 8.55
CA GLN A 136 -6.61 -4.85 7.31
C GLN A 136 -7.08 -3.40 7.56
N HIS A 137 -7.83 -3.14 8.63
CA HIS A 137 -8.36 -1.79 8.92
C HIS A 137 -7.31 -0.83 9.51
N LEU A 138 -6.16 -1.32 9.99
CA LEU A 138 -5.10 -0.47 10.55
C LEU A 138 -4.18 0.10 9.46
N GLU A 139 -4.09 -0.54 8.29
CA GLU A 139 -3.23 -0.08 7.19
C GLU A 139 -3.98 0.79 6.15
N ASP A 140 -5.30 0.65 6.01
CA ASP A 140 -6.11 1.28 4.94
C ASP A 140 -6.64 2.70 5.28
N GLY A 141 -5.87 3.50 6.02
CA GLY A 141 -6.29 4.81 6.52
C GLY A 141 -6.34 5.97 5.51
N ASP A 142 -5.73 5.86 4.32
CA ASP A 142 -5.49 7.03 3.44
C ASP A 142 -5.93 6.86 1.98
N GLY A 143 -6.91 5.99 1.73
CA GLY A 143 -7.43 5.71 0.39
C GLY A 143 -8.95 5.87 0.31
N LYS A 144 -9.48 7.10 0.45
CA LYS A 144 -10.93 7.38 0.37
C LYS A 144 -11.48 7.15 -1.05
N ARG A 145 -11.57 5.89 -1.47
CA ARG A 145 -12.37 5.46 -2.63
C ARG A 145 -13.83 5.50 -2.18
N LYS A 146 -14.54 6.56 -2.55
CA LYS A 146 -16.01 6.57 -2.60
C LYS A 146 -16.46 5.52 -3.62
N ARG A 147 -16.49 4.24 -3.22
CA ARG A 147 -17.19 3.22 -3.97
C ARG A 147 -18.67 3.47 -3.72
N SER A 148 -19.37 3.87 -4.78
CA SER A 148 -20.82 3.95 -4.82
C SER A 148 -21.42 2.70 -4.20
N SER A 149 -22.30 2.94 -3.24
CA SER A 149 -23.08 1.95 -2.50
C SER A 149 -23.71 0.93 -3.45
N SER A 150 -23.17 -0.29 -3.48
CA SER A 150 -23.93 -1.43 -3.97
C SER A 150 -24.45 -2.18 -2.75
N SER A 151 -25.78 -2.21 -2.63
CA SER A 151 -26.54 -2.87 -1.56
C SER A 151 -25.97 -4.24 -1.20
N PRO A 152 -25.84 -4.59 0.09
CA PRO A 152 -25.47 -5.93 0.51
C PRO A 152 -26.52 -6.93 0.02
N ARG A 153 -26.10 -7.89 -0.81
CA ARG A 153 -26.92 -9.07 -1.13
C ARG A 153 -27.11 -9.87 0.16
N GLN A 154 -28.36 -10.10 0.54
CA GLN A 154 -28.68 -10.98 1.66
C GLN A 154 -28.21 -12.42 1.38
N PRO A 155 -27.81 -13.18 2.42
CA PRO A 155 -27.46 -14.59 2.27
C PRO A 155 -28.68 -15.40 1.81
N PRO A 156 -28.50 -16.47 1.02
CA PRO A 156 -29.60 -17.29 0.54
C PRO A 156 -30.32 -17.98 1.70
N HIS A 157 -31.64 -17.86 1.74
CA HIS A 157 -32.50 -18.62 2.64
C HIS A 157 -32.35 -20.13 2.37
N PRO A 158 -32.36 -20.99 3.41
CA PRO A 158 -32.39 -22.44 3.23
C PRO A 158 -33.73 -22.87 2.61
N PRO A 159 -33.77 -23.94 1.79
CA PRO A 159 -34.98 -24.39 1.12
C PRO A 159 -36.05 -24.84 2.13
N ALA A 160 -37.29 -24.45 1.87
CA ALA A 160 -38.46 -24.77 2.66
C ALA A 160 -38.70 -26.29 2.72
N ARG A 161 -38.93 -26.81 3.94
CA ARG A 161 -39.44 -28.17 4.14
C ARG A 161 -40.86 -28.28 3.56
N PRO A 162 -41.20 -29.36 2.82
CA PRO A 162 -42.57 -29.57 2.38
C PRO A 162 -43.47 -29.92 3.57
N SER A 163 -44.65 -29.30 3.60
CA SER A 163 -45.72 -29.54 4.58
C SER A 163 -46.28 -30.97 4.46
N PRO A 164 -46.78 -31.57 5.56
CA PRO A 164 -47.36 -32.91 5.52
C PRO A 164 -48.68 -32.90 4.73
N ARG A 165 -48.80 -33.86 3.80
CA ARG A 165 -49.96 -34.09 2.95
C ARG A 165 -51.17 -34.48 3.79
N ALA A 166 -52.27 -33.75 3.60
CA ALA A 166 -53.56 -34.02 4.24
C ALA A 166 -54.07 -35.44 3.89
N ALA A 167 -54.55 -36.16 4.90
CA ALA A 167 -55.26 -37.43 4.76
C ALA A 167 -56.67 -37.19 4.20
N PRO A 168 -57.16 -37.98 3.23
CA PRO A 168 -58.55 -37.89 2.81
C PRO A 168 -59.46 -38.55 3.85
N GLY A 169 -60.32 -37.73 4.46
CA GLY A 169 -61.39 -38.13 5.34
C GLY A 169 -62.53 -38.86 4.61
N GLN A 170 -62.93 -39.96 5.23
CA GLN A 170 -64.30 -40.48 5.42
C GLN A 170 -65.41 -39.97 4.48
N ARG A 171 -65.99 -40.88 3.70
CA ARG A 171 -67.40 -40.78 3.25
C ARG A 171 -68.22 -41.81 4.02
N GLY A 172 -69.27 -41.33 4.68
CA GLY A 172 -70.29 -42.13 5.32
C GLY A 172 -71.50 -42.40 4.41
N TRP A 173 -72.00 -43.64 4.54
CA TRP A 173 -73.40 -44.11 4.57
C TRP A 173 -74.44 -43.69 3.51
N ALA A 174 -74.90 -44.69 2.75
CA ALA A 174 -76.30 -45.03 2.45
C ALA A 174 -76.28 -46.53 2.05
N GLY A 175 -76.97 -47.49 2.68
CA GLY A 175 -78.33 -47.46 3.21
C GLY A 175 -79.28 -47.89 2.10
N ASP A 176 -79.40 -49.19 1.82
CA ASP A 176 -80.62 -49.68 1.15
C ASP A 176 -81.02 -51.10 1.56
N ARG A 177 -82.33 -51.23 1.81
CA ARG A 177 -83.05 -52.41 2.28
C ARG A 177 -83.78 -53.03 1.09
N ARG A 178 -83.57 -54.31 0.83
CA ARG A 178 -84.62 -55.37 0.79
C ARG A 178 -84.02 -56.69 0.32
#